data_AF-A0A7W1FHR7-F1
#
_entry.id   AF-A0A7W1FHR7-F1
#
_cell.length_a   1.000
_cell.length_b   1.000
_cell.length_c   1.000
_cell.angle_alpha   90.00
_cell.angle_beta   90.00
_cell.angle_gamma   90.00
#
_symmetry.space_group_name_H-M   'P 1'
#
loop_
_entity.id
_entity.type
_entity.pdbx_description
1 polymer ?
#
loop_
_entity_poly.entity_id
_entity_poly.type
_entity_poly.pdbx_seq_one_letter_code
_entity_poly.pdbx_strand_id
1 'polypeptide(L)'
;MGTLTVRKFGISLDPKELVDFGEKIEFFQEAFTDLGFDQAGTYTFRYSDDECMMKAELQRSKDGYYLWIYVQAVDEHDWRVKEIAEAFGAYVVDGSKKPV
;
A
#
# COMPACT_ATOMS: atom_id res chain seq x y z
N MET A 1 -15.71 -10.04 -19.21
CA MET A 1 -14.94 -8.94 -18.61
C MET A 1 -14.55 -9.40 -17.23
N GLY A 2 -13.39 -10.05 -17.11
CA GLY A 2 -13.03 -10.75 -15.89
C GLY A 2 -11.55 -10.57 -15.63
N THR A 3 -11.22 -9.77 -14.63
CA THR A 3 -9.91 -9.72 -13.99
C THR A 3 -10.06 -8.89 -12.73
N LEU A 4 -10.34 -9.52 -11.59
CA LEU A 4 -10.17 -8.87 -10.29
C LEU A 4 -9.64 -9.88 -9.29
N THR A 5 -8.42 -10.37 -9.52
CA THR A 5 -7.62 -10.94 -8.43
C THR A 5 -6.92 -9.78 -7.74
N VAL A 6 -7.54 -9.25 -6.70
CA VAL A 6 -6.93 -8.22 -5.85
C VAL A 6 -5.97 -8.91 -4.88
N ARG A 7 -4.70 -8.50 -4.86
CA ARG A 7 -3.71 -8.97 -3.86
C ARG A 7 -3.42 -7.89 -2.83
N LYS A 8 -3.18 -8.32 -1.59
CA LYS A 8 -2.87 -7.49 -0.43
C LYS A 8 -1.38 -7.58 -0.10
N PHE A 9 -0.72 -6.43 -0.07
CA PHE A 9 0.71 -6.30 0.19
C PHE A 9 0.95 -5.43 1.42
N GLY A 10 1.86 -5.87 2.29
CA GLY A 10 2.38 -5.04 3.36
C GLY A 10 3.62 -4.30 2.89
N ILE A 11 3.89 -3.14 3.46
CA ILE A 11 5.16 -2.44 3.25
C ILE A 11 5.92 -2.42 4.59
N SER A 12 7.23 -2.65 4.55
CA SER A 12 8.09 -2.65 5.74
C SER A 12 9.49 -2.13 5.46
N LEU A 13 10.08 -1.42 6.42
CA LEU A 13 11.49 -1.03 6.38
C LEU A 13 12.43 -2.23 6.59
N ASP A 14 11.98 -3.26 7.32
CA ASP A 14 12.67 -4.56 7.39
C ASP A 14 11.98 -5.54 6.44
N PRO A 15 12.64 -6.00 5.35
CA PRO A 15 12.03 -6.94 4.41
C PRO A 15 11.67 -8.31 5.03
N LYS A 16 12.15 -8.61 6.24
CA LYS A 16 11.87 -9.88 6.93
C LYS A 16 10.62 -9.84 7.81
N GLU A 17 10.12 -8.65 8.13
CA GLU A 17 8.99 -8.47 9.04
C GLU A 17 8.05 -7.39 8.52
N LEU A 18 6.82 -7.32 9.03
CA LEU A 18 5.92 -6.21 8.71
C LEU A 18 6.00 -5.23 9.88
N VAL A 19 6.81 -4.18 9.73
CA VAL A 19 7.07 -3.20 10.80
C VAL A 19 6.03 -2.09 10.75
N ASP A 20 5.65 -1.59 11.92
CA ASP A 20 4.81 -0.41 12.07
C ASP A 20 5.57 0.85 11.67
N PHE A 21 5.00 1.63 10.77
CA PHE A 21 5.49 2.98 10.49
C PHE A 21 5.13 3.91 11.64
N GLY A 22 6.12 4.59 12.22
CA GLY A 22 5.96 5.52 13.35
C GLY A 22 5.53 6.94 12.93
N GLU A 23 5.38 7.17 11.63
CA GLU A 23 5.04 8.46 11.04
C GLU A 23 3.57 8.82 11.29
N LYS A 24 3.27 10.13 11.27
CA LYS A 24 1.91 10.62 11.41
C LYS A 24 1.13 10.49 10.10
N ILE A 25 -0.19 10.58 10.21
CA ILE A 25 -1.09 10.42 9.06
C ILE A 25 -0.81 11.43 7.93
N GLU A 26 -0.37 12.64 8.29
CA GLU A 26 -0.05 13.72 7.34
C GLU A 26 1.11 13.34 6.42
N PHE A 27 2.11 12.61 6.93
CA PHE A 27 3.24 12.13 6.12
C PHE A 27 2.75 11.18 5.01
N PHE A 28 1.87 10.24 5.34
CA PHE A 28 1.29 9.35 4.33
C PHE A 28 0.42 10.10 3.35
N GLN A 29 -0.36 11.07 3.82
CA GLN A 29 -1.22 11.87 2.94
C GLN A 29 -0.40 12.64 1.91
N GLU A 30 0.68 13.31 2.31
CA GLU A 30 1.59 14.01 1.40
C GLU A 30 2.22 13.03 0.41
N ALA A 31 2.83 11.94 0.89
CA ALA A 31 3.48 10.94 0.05
C ALA A 31 2.51 10.29 -0.95
N PHE A 32 1.29 9.95 -0.53
CA PHE A 32 0.28 9.37 -1.41
C PHE A 32 -0.24 10.38 -2.43
N THR A 33 -0.41 11.64 -2.04
CA THR A 33 -0.83 12.72 -2.95
C THR A 33 0.21 12.95 -4.04
N ASP A 34 1.50 12.95 -3.69
CA ASP A 34 2.61 13.06 -4.66
C ASP A 34 2.66 11.86 -5.63
N LEU A 35 2.24 10.68 -5.17
CA LEU A 35 2.10 9.48 -5.99
C LEU A 35 0.83 9.46 -6.85
N GLY A 36 -0.04 10.46 -6.71
CA GLY A 36 -1.30 10.61 -7.46
C GLY A 36 -2.50 9.87 -6.84
N PHE A 37 -2.41 9.45 -5.59
CA PHE A 37 -3.56 8.89 -4.87
C PHE A 37 -4.45 10.00 -4.31
N ASP A 38 -5.76 9.78 -4.37
CA ASP A 38 -6.76 10.59 -3.71
C ASP A 38 -7.12 10.02 -2.33
N GLN A 39 -7.30 10.90 -1.34
CA GLN A 39 -7.79 10.49 -0.03
C GLN A 39 -9.28 10.13 -0.11
N ALA A 40 -9.60 8.85 0.06
CA ALA A 40 -10.97 8.34 0.04
C ALA A 40 -11.60 8.24 1.44
N GLY A 41 -10.77 8.26 2.49
CA GLY A 41 -11.18 8.26 3.89
C GLY A 41 -9.99 8.58 4.80
N THR A 42 -10.22 8.66 6.11
CA THR A 42 -9.18 9.05 7.08
C THR A 42 -7.91 8.21 6.92
N TYR A 43 -8.05 6.89 6.79
CA TYR A 43 -6.93 5.94 6.68
C TYR A 43 -6.92 5.21 5.33
N THR A 44 -7.53 5.78 4.30
CA THR A 44 -7.73 5.10 3.02
C THR A 44 -7.44 6.04 1.87
N PHE A 45 -6.56 5.61 0.98
CA PHE A 45 -6.19 6.31 -0.23
C PHE A 45 -6.50 5.43 -1.43
N ARG A 46 -6.94 6.03 -2.53
CA ARG A 46 -7.28 5.32 -3.76
C ARG A 46 -6.53 5.92 -4.92
N TYR A 47 -6.06 5.05 -5.78
CA TYR A 47 -5.53 5.41 -7.08
C TYR A 47 -6.37 4.71 -8.11
N SER A 48 -6.82 5.44 -9.10
CA SER A 48 -7.55 4.90 -10.24
C SER A 48 -7.10 5.66 -11.48
N ASP A 49 -6.57 4.93 -12.44
CA ASP A 49 -6.40 5.41 -13.81
C ASP A 49 -7.29 4.56 -14.76
N ASP A 50 -7.11 4.71 -16.07
CA ASP A 50 -7.89 3.98 -17.07
C ASP A 50 -7.56 2.47 -17.11
N GLU A 51 -6.44 2.04 -16.53
CA GLU A 51 -5.87 0.68 -16.64
C GLU A 51 -5.76 -0.04 -15.29
N CYS A 52 -5.65 0.69 -14.17
CA CYS A 52 -5.27 0.22 -12.84
C CYS A 52 -6.13 0.84 -11.75
N MET A 53 -6.56 0.01 -10.80
CA MET A 53 -7.15 0.45 -9.55
C MET A 53 -6.34 -0.09 -8.37
N MET A 54 -5.95 0.83 -7.48
CA MET A 54 -5.27 0.51 -6.23
C MET A 54 -5.95 1.16 -5.04
N LYS A 55 -5.81 0.52 -3.89
CA LYS A 55 -6.25 1.05 -2.62
C LYS A 55 -5.13 0.89 -1.61
N ALA A 56 -4.71 1.98 -0.98
CA ALA A 56 -3.83 1.95 0.18
C ALA A 56 -4.66 2.12 1.45
N GLU A 57 -4.44 1.27 2.45
CA GLU A 57 -5.08 1.33 3.76
C GLU A 57 -4.03 1.40 4.86
N LEU A 58 -4.15 2.40 5.71
CA LEU A 58 -3.40 2.49 6.96
C LEU A 58 -4.18 1.77 8.06
N GLN A 59 -3.59 0.74 8.63
CA GLN A 59 -4.15 0.06 9.78
C GLN A 59 -3.40 0.50 11.03
N ARG A 60 -4.11 1.14 11.96
CA ARG A 60 -3.52 1.61 13.22
C ARG A 60 -2.94 0.43 14.01
N SER A 61 -1.74 0.62 14.54
CA SER A 61 -1.07 -0.29 15.46
C SER A 61 -0.75 0.41 16.78
N LYS A 62 -0.03 -0.29 17.67
CA LYS A 62 0.35 0.19 19.00
C LYS A 62 1.18 1.47 18.93
N ASP A 63 2.14 1.51 18.01
CA ASP A 63 3.15 2.58 17.94
C ASP A 63 3.05 3.42 16.65
N GLY A 64 2.08 3.13 15.76
CA GLY A 64 2.00 3.77 14.45
C GLY A 64 0.95 3.17 13.52
N TYR A 65 1.33 2.90 12.26
CA TYR A 65 0.45 2.35 11.24
C TYR A 65 1.13 1.24 10.42
N TYR A 66 0.40 0.16 10.16
CA TYR A 66 0.71 -0.76 9.07
C TYR A 66 0.16 -0.20 7.76
N LEU A 67 0.96 -0.22 6.71
CA LEU A 67 0.52 0.17 5.38
C LEU A 67 0.21 -1.07 4.52
N TRP A 68 -1.03 -1.15 4.06
CA TRP A 68 -1.53 -2.21 3.19
C TRP A 68 -1.90 -1.69 1.81
N ILE A 69 -1.30 -2.24 0.77
CA ILE A 69 -1.63 -1.92 -0.63
C ILE A 69 -2.43 -3.07 -1.23
N TYR A 70 -3.57 -2.71 -1.81
CA TYR A 70 -4.42 -3.59 -2.59
C TYR A 70 -4.29 -3.20 -4.05
N VAL A 71 -3.93 -4.16 -4.90
CA VAL A 71 -3.74 -3.97 -6.34
C VAL A 71 -4.52 -5.01 -7.11
N GLN A 72 -5.25 -4.57 -8.13
CA GLN A 72 -5.87 -5.44 -9.14
C GLN A 72 -4.81 -5.90 -10.16
N ALA A 73 -4.97 -7.11 -10.73
CA ALA A 73 -4.13 -7.60 -11.83
C ALA A 73 -2.63 -7.41 -11.56
N VAL A 74 -2.15 -8.01 -10.46
CA VAL A 74 -0.77 -7.76 -9.97
C VAL A 74 0.30 -8.09 -11.01
N ASP A 75 0.04 -9.06 -11.88
CA ASP A 75 0.91 -9.44 -12.98
C ASP A 75 1.20 -8.29 -13.96
N GLU A 76 0.30 -7.30 -14.03
CA GLU A 76 0.42 -6.12 -14.88
C GLU A 76 0.85 -4.86 -14.09
N HIS A 77 0.60 -4.82 -12.78
CA HIS A 77 0.76 -3.61 -11.96
C HIS A 77 1.67 -3.78 -10.72
N ASP A 78 2.49 -4.84 -10.64
CA ASP A 78 3.42 -5.05 -9.51
C ASP A 78 4.43 -3.92 -9.37
N TRP A 79 4.88 -3.34 -10.49
CA TRP A 79 5.81 -2.23 -10.55
C TRP A 79 5.30 -1.02 -9.77
N ARG A 80 3.99 -0.75 -9.83
CA ARG A 80 3.37 0.37 -9.14
C ARG A 80 3.37 0.17 -7.61
N VAL A 81 3.26 -1.07 -7.13
CA VAL A 81 3.42 -1.38 -5.69
C VAL A 81 4.87 -1.17 -5.24
N LYS A 82 5.85 -1.48 -6.11
CA LYS A 82 7.27 -1.21 -5.84
C LYS A 82 7.57 0.28 -5.80
N GLU A 83 6.99 1.09 -6.69
CA GLU A 83 7.14 2.55 -6.65
C GLU A 83 6.64 3.15 -5.33
N ILE A 84 5.49 2.66 -4.83
CA ILE A 84 4.99 3.08 -3.52
C ILE A 84 6.03 2.71 -2.44
N ALA A 85 6.52 1.48 -2.44
CA ALA A 85 7.53 1.06 -1.48
C ALA A 85 8.82 1.90 -1.55
N GLU A 86 9.30 2.22 -2.76
CA GLU A 86 10.46 3.10 -2.96
C GLU A 86 10.23 4.51 -2.42
N ALA A 87 9.04 5.09 -2.63
CA ALA A 87 8.69 6.40 -2.10
C ALA A 87 8.68 6.45 -0.56
N PHE A 88 8.32 5.33 0.08
CA PHE A 88 8.38 5.16 1.53
C PHE A 88 9.74 4.64 2.03
N GLY A 89 10.74 4.46 1.15
CA GLY A 89 12.06 3.93 1.52
C GLY A 89 12.01 2.51 2.08
N ALA A 90 11.05 1.70 1.61
CA ALA A 90 10.65 0.45 2.21
C ALA A 90 10.61 -0.70 1.19
N TYR A 91 10.29 -1.90 1.68
CA TYR A 91 10.20 -3.13 0.88
C TYR A 91 8.78 -3.69 0.90
N VAL A 92 8.39 -4.27 -0.24
CA VAL A 92 7.10 -4.95 -0.39
C VAL A 92 7.17 -6.34 0.24
N VAL A 93 6.26 -6.63 1.15
CA VAL A 93 6.08 -7.94 1.77
C VAL A 93 4.75 -8.53 1.30
N ASP A 94 4.79 -9.74 0.73
CA ASP A 94 3.57 -10.45 0.31
C ASP A 94 2.79 -10.97 1.53
N GLY A 95 1.88 -10.13 2.03
CA GLY A 95 0.95 -10.48 3.10
C GLY A 95 -0.34 -11.16 2.62
N SER A 96 -0.41 -11.59 1.35
CA SER A 96 -1.55 -12.38 0.84
C SER A 96 -1.63 -13.77 1.47
N LYS A 97 -0.51 -14.24 2.04
CA LYS A 97 -0.52 -15.38 2.97
C LYS A 97 -0.81 -14.88 4.38
N LYS A 98 -1.89 -15.37 4.98
CA LYS A 98 -2.08 -15.26 6.44
C LYS A 98 -0.80 -15.78 7.12
N PRO A 99 -0.25 -15.09 8.14
CA PRO A 99 0.74 -15.72 9.00
C PRO A 99 0.10 -16.99 9.57
N VAL A 100 0.77 -18.12 9.36
CA VAL A 100 0.41 -19.43 9.94
C VAL A 100 0.75 -19.46 11.41
#